data_AF-A0A0B6ZWH2-F1
#
_entry.id   AF-A0A0B6ZWH2-F1
#
_cell.length_a   1.000
_cell.length_b   1.000
_cell.length_c   1.000
_cell.angle_alpha   90.00
_cell.angle_beta   90.00
_cell.angle_gamma   90.00
#
_symmetry.space_group_name_H-M   'P 1'
#
loop_
_entity.id
_entity.type
_entity.pdbx_description
1 polymer ?
#
loop_
_entity_poly.entity_id
_entity_poly.type
_entity_poly.pdbx_seq_one_letter_code
_entity_poly.pdbx_strand_id
1 'polypeptide(L)'
;YSSTVSIQFTSLVMMTLTEEDYETQYWPKLRTAIDQLLNMKHGAYIPISYEQMYSCVYKCVCKQFSERLYNDLLNHLCSHMDYLNSELKIHEGKTIPYIETFSSLMHQYLQALSGIVPIFNYMNRFYVENKLKKDLNEELRKLFRSRVIDVHINALIKLLDEASSVPFAISPPIMASIMKNLYALNEEYSKLNPLLFSRFLPSILPPTDPALLEHYAQEAHYLQKHLASTNDCSSHNTSRKRVYEDDISVN
;
A
#
# COMPACT_ATOMS: atom_id res chain seq x y z
N TYR A 1 -63.79 -6.00 -32.45
CA TYR A 1 -63.07 -4.86 -31.86
C TYR A 1 -61.83 -5.38 -31.15
N SER A 2 -60.75 -5.59 -31.91
CA SER A 2 -59.45 -5.98 -31.36
C SER A 2 -58.57 -4.75 -31.34
N SER A 3 -58.31 -4.23 -30.15
CA SER A 3 -57.36 -3.14 -29.93
C SER A 3 -55.97 -3.74 -29.82
N THR A 4 -55.22 -3.71 -30.92
CA THR A 4 -53.76 -3.88 -30.91
C THR A 4 -53.15 -2.73 -30.13
N VAL A 5 -52.65 -3.04 -28.93
CA VAL A 5 -51.77 -2.16 -28.15
C VAL A 5 -50.49 -2.00 -28.96
N SER A 6 -50.39 -0.89 -29.68
CA SER A 6 -49.13 -0.36 -30.18
C SER A 6 -48.28 -0.03 -28.96
N ILE A 7 -47.37 -0.95 -28.65
CA ILE A 7 -46.25 -0.68 -27.75
C ILE A 7 -45.50 0.48 -28.38
N GLN A 8 -45.78 1.69 -27.90
CA GLN A 8 -44.92 2.85 -28.12
C GLN A 8 -43.56 2.43 -27.59
N PHE A 9 -42.67 2.08 -28.51
CA PHE A 9 -41.23 2.26 -28.38
C PHE A 9 -41.04 3.74 -28.03
N THR A 10 -41.22 4.07 -26.76
CA THR A 10 -40.95 5.38 -26.19
C THR A 10 -39.45 5.57 -26.27
N SER A 11 -39.01 6.09 -27.42
CA SER A 11 -37.99 7.12 -27.51
C SER A 11 -36.80 6.90 -26.57
N LEU A 12 -36.12 5.74 -26.69
CA LEU A 12 -34.71 5.61 -26.39
C LEU A 12 -33.93 6.43 -27.42
N VAL A 13 -34.10 7.75 -27.37
CA VAL A 13 -33.09 8.68 -27.82
C VAL A 13 -31.94 8.43 -26.87
N MET A 14 -31.11 7.45 -27.22
CA MET A 14 -29.76 7.38 -26.69
C MET A 14 -29.14 8.72 -27.08
N MET A 15 -29.17 9.71 -26.18
CA MET A 15 -28.25 10.84 -26.28
C MET A 15 -26.87 10.20 -26.42
N THR A 16 -26.34 10.25 -27.63
CA THR A 16 -25.00 9.81 -27.93
C THR A 16 -24.11 10.69 -27.09
N LEU A 17 -23.48 10.12 -26.06
CA LEU A 17 -22.42 10.83 -25.37
C LEU A 17 -21.38 11.15 -26.43
N THR A 18 -21.17 12.43 -26.69
CA THR A 18 -20.17 12.84 -27.67
C THR A 18 -18.79 12.77 -27.03
N GLU A 19 -17.74 12.75 -27.85
CA GLU A 19 -16.38 12.88 -27.32
C GLU A 19 -16.19 14.20 -26.56
N GLU A 20 -16.88 15.26 -27.00
CA GLU A 20 -16.87 16.56 -26.33
C GLU A 20 -17.48 16.49 -24.93
N ASP A 21 -18.61 15.80 -24.77
CA ASP A 21 -19.21 15.59 -23.45
C ASP A 21 -18.26 14.83 -22.52
N TYR A 22 -17.61 13.77 -23.03
CA TYR A 22 -16.64 12.99 -22.27
C TYR A 22 -15.50 13.89 -21.75
N GLU A 23 -14.87 14.65 -22.64
CA GLU A 23 -13.72 15.50 -22.34
C GLU A 23 -14.06 16.71 -21.46
N THR A 24 -15.25 17.28 -21.60
CA THR A 24 -15.61 18.52 -20.90
C THR A 24 -16.38 18.28 -19.60
N GLN A 25 -17.15 17.19 -19.51
CA GLN A 25 -18.06 16.97 -18.37
C GLN A 25 -17.74 15.74 -17.54
N TYR A 26 -17.38 14.61 -18.14
CA TYR A 26 -17.26 13.34 -17.40
C TYR A 26 -15.84 13.10 -16.91
N TRP A 27 -14.86 13.09 -17.82
CA TRP A 27 -13.47 12.83 -17.47
C TRP A 27 -12.91 13.85 -16.48
N PRO A 28 -13.12 15.18 -16.62
CA PRO A 28 -12.62 16.15 -15.65
C PRO A 28 -13.15 15.94 -14.23
N LYS A 29 -14.41 15.50 -14.08
CA LYS A 29 -15.00 15.19 -12.77
C LYS A 29 -14.33 13.98 -12.13
N LEU A 30 -14.16 12.91 -12.90
CA LEU A 30 -13.48 11.70 -12.44
C LEU A 30 -12.03 11.98 -12.10
N ARG A 31 -11.32 12.69 -12.98
CA ARG A 31 -9.93 13.12 -12.77
C ARG A 31 -9.77 13.93 -11.49
N THR A 32 -10.66 14.91 -11.26
CA THR A 32 -10.64 15.73 -10.03
C THR A 32 -10.84 14.86 -8.78
N ALA A 33 -11.78 13.91 -8.81
CA ALA A 33 -11.99 12.99 -7.69
C ALA A 33 -10.78 12.08 -7.45
N ILE A 34 -10.12 11.60 -8.53
CA ILE A 34 -8.87 10.84 -8.44
C ILE A 34 -7.76 11.69 -7.83
N ASP A 35 -7.58 12.93 -8.28
CA ASP A 35 -6.57 13.86 -7.74
C ASP A 35 -6.80 14.13 -6.25
N GLN A 36 -8.05 14.28 -5.83
CA GLN A 36 -8.40 14.43 -4.42
C GLN A 36 -8.01 13.18 -3.61
N LEU A 37 -8.30 11.98 -4.12
CA LEU A 37 -7.91 10.72 -3.46
C LEU A 37 -6.39 10.56 -3.38
N LEU A 38 -5.67 10.86 -4.46
CA LEU A 38 -4.21 10.73 -4.53
C LEU A 38 -3.48 11.73 -3.63
N ASN A 39 -4.05 12.91 -3.39
CA ASN A 39 -3.43 13.94 -2.55
C ASN A 39 -3.99 13.99 -1.12
N MET A 40 -4.83 13.03 -0.75
CA MET A 40 -5.48 12.99 0.57
C MET A 40 -4.43 12.85 1.69
N LYS A 41 -4.48 13.76 2.66
CA LYS A 41 -3.67 13.66 3.89
C LYS A 41 -4.39 12.82 4.94
N HIS A 42 -3.62 12.16 5.81
CA HIS A 42 -4.17 11.39 6.93
C HIS A 42 -5.14 12.21 7.78
N GLY A 43 -6.35 11.68 7.97
CA GLY A 43 -7.39 12.32 8.79
C GLY A 43 -8.18 13.44 8.10
N ALA A 44 -7.87 13.79 6.85
CA ALA A 44 -8.66 14.74 6.09
C ALA A 44 -9.95 14.09 5.57
N TYR A 45 -11.09 14.78 5.71
CA TYR A 45 -12.33 14.39 5.07
C TYR A 45 -12.39 14.99 3.66
N ILE A 46 -12.67 14.16 2.66
CA ILE A 46 -12.89 14.62 1.29
C ILE A 46 -14.35 14.37 0.92
N PRO A 47 -15.09 15.42 0.51
CA PRO A 47 -16.47 15.27 0.04
C PRO A 47 -16.49 14.72 -1.39
N ILE A 48 -16.21 13.42 -1.55
CA ILE A 48 -16.42 12.71 -2.81
C ILE A 48 -17.76 11.99 -2.75
N SER A 49 -18.66 12.33 -3.67
CA SER A 49 -19.87 11.53 -3.89
C SER A 49 -19.53 10.31 -4.73
N TYR A 50 -19.29 9.18 -4.06
CA TYR A 50 -19.04 7.90 -4.74
C TYR A 50 -20.16 7.50 -5.68
N GLU A 51 -21.42 7.79 -5.33
CA GLU A 51 -22.58 7.54 -6.18
C GLU A 51 -22.53 8.35 -7.48
N GLN A 52 -22.19 9.65 -7.42
CA GLN A 52 -22.05 10.48 -8.61
C GLN A 52 -20.88 10.03 -9.48
N MET A 53 -19.74 9.71 -8.87
CA MET A 53 -18.55 9.25 -9.61
C MET A 53 -18.80 7.90 -10.29
N TYR A 54 -19.39 6.95 -9.57
CA TYR A 54 -19.80 5.66 -10.12
C TYR A 54 -20.82 5.83 -11.25
N SER A 55 -21.80 6.73 -11.09
CA SER A 55 -22.78 7.05 -12.14
C SER A 55 -22.12 7.66 -13.39
N CYS A 56 -21.07 8.46 -13.23
CA CYS A 56 -20.29 8.98 -14.36
C CYS A 56 -19.57 7.85 -15.10
N VAL A 57 -18.90 6.94 -14.38
CA VAL A 57 -18.25 5.76 -14.97
C VAL A 57 -19.26 4.89 -15.71
N TYR A 58 -20.40 4.59 -15.08
CA TYR A 58 -21.48 3.81 -15.70
C TYR A 58 -21.93 4.40 -17.04
N LYS A 59 -22.21 5.71 -17.06
CA LYS A 59 -22.63 6.42 -18.29
C LYS A 59 -21.56 6.35 -19.37
N CYS A 60 -20.28 6.55 -19.03
CA CYS A 60 -19.17 6.42 -20.00
C CYS A 60 -19.10 5.01 -20.59
N VAL A 61 -19.18 3.97 -19.75
CA VAL A 61 -19.11 2.57 -20.18
C VAL A 61 -20.30 2.20 -21.07
N CYS A 62 -21.54 2.54 -20.68
CA CYS A 62 -22.74 2.26 -21.49
C CYS A 62 -22.72 2.94 -22.87
N LYS A 63 -21.96 4.02 -23.00
CA LYS A 63 -21.81 4.79 -24.24
C LYS A 63 -20.55 4.43 -25.03
N GLN A 64 -19.95 3.26 -24.74
CA GLN A 64 -18.78 2.69 -25.44
C GLN A 64 -17.46 3.43 -25.21
N PHE A 65 -17.34 4.29 -24.19
CA PHE A 65 -16.07 4.94 -23.82
C PHE A 65 -15.20 4.11 -22.86
N SER A 66 -15.51 2.82 -22.68
CA SER A 66 -14.81 1.96 -21.71
C SER A 66 -13.30 1.87 -21.89
N GLU A 67 -12.82 1.73 -23.13
CA GLU A 67 -11.40 1.63 -23.45
C GLU A 67 -10.67 2.96 -23.25
N ARG A 68 -11.25 4.06 -23.75
CA ARG A 68 -10.72 5.41 -23.56
C ARG A 68 -10.62 5.74 -22.06
N LEU A 69 -11.69 5.49 -21.31
CA LEU A 69 -11.73 5.71 -19.87
C LEU A 69 -10.67 4.91 -19.11
N TYR A 70 -10.46 3.65 -19.49
CA TYR A 70 -9.41 2.82 -18.93
C TYR A 70 -8.01 3.40 -19.21
N ASN A 71 -7.74 3.77 -20.46
CA ASN A 71 -6.45 4.33 -20.86
C ASN A 71 -6.19 5.70 -20.19
N ASP A 72 -7.20 6.55 -20.10
CA ASP A 72 -7.09 7.86 -19.45
C ASP A 72 -6.81 7.72 -17.94
N LEU A 73 -7.46 6.75 -17.27
CA LEU A 73 -7.16 6.40 -15.89
C LEU A 73 -5.70 5.97 -15.72
N LEU A 74 -5.20 5.06 -16.57
CA LEU A 74 -3.82 4.60 -16.50
C LEU A 74 -2.82 5.73 -16.79
N ASN A 75 -3.09 6.56 -17.79
CA ASN A 75 -2.22 7.68 -18.17
C ASN A 75 -2.15 8.74 -17.08
N HIS A 76 -3.29 9.05 -16.45
CA HIS A 76 -3.34 10.00 -15.33
C HIS A 76 -2.56 9.46 -14.11
N LEU A 77 -2.72 8.18 -13.79
CA LEU A 77 -1.95 7.53 -12.72
C LEU A 77 -0.46 7.42 -13.04
N CYS A 78 -0.08 7.16 -14.31
CA CYS A 78 1.32 7.22 -14.74
C CYS A 78 1.91 8.61 -14.51
N SER A 79 1.19 9.66 -14.91
CA SER A 79 1.64 11.05 -14.72
C SER A 79 1.81 11.37 -13.23
N HIS A 80 0.93 10.86 -12.37
CA HIS A 80 1.09 11.00 -10.92
C HIS A 80 2.33 10.25 -10.40
N MET A 81 2.64 9.07 -10.92
CA MET A 81 3.86 8.33 -10.55
C MET A 81 5.14 9.07 -10.95
N ASP A 82 5.13 9.78 -12.08
CA ASP A 82 6.25 10.63 -12.49
C ASP A 82 6.46 11.79 -11.51
N TYR A 83 5.38 12.36 -10.97
CA TYR A 83 5.43 13.30 -9.86
C TYR A 83 6.01 12.65 -8.59
N LEU A 84 5.53 11.48 -8.18
CA LEU A 84 6.06 10.76 -6.99
C LEU A 84 7.56 10.49 -7.11
N ASN A 85 8.02 10.08 -8.30
CA ASN A 85 9.43 9.89 -8.59
C ASN A 85 10.24 11.18 -8.47
N SER A 86 9.66 12.31 -8.89
CA SER A 86 10.30 13.62 -8.77
C SER A 86 10.40 14.06 -7.31
N GLU A 87 9.34 13.87 -6.53
CA GLU A 87 9.32 14.16 -5.09
C GLU A 87 10.38 13.35 -4.33
N LEU A 88 10.52 12.05 -4.65
CA LEU A 88 11.55 11.20 -4.03
C LEU A 88 12.98 11.67 -4.37
N LYS A 89 13.21 12.10 -5.61
CA LYS A 89 14.51 12.63 -6.05
C LYS A 89 14.94 13.90 -5.31
N ILE A 90 14.00 14.73 -4.83
CA ILE A 90 14.32 15.92 -4.03
C ILE A 90 15.08 15.55 -2.74
N HIS A 91 14.81 14.36 -2.21
CA HIS A 91 15.42 13.85 -0.99
C HIS A 91 16.59 12.89 -1.25
N GLU A 92 17.03 12.74 -2.49
CA GLU A 92 18.17 11.89 -2.85
C GLU A 92 19.42 12.32 -2.08
N GLY A 93 20.14 11.34 -1.52
CA GLY A 93 21.31 11.58 -0.66
C GLY A 93 21.00 11.91 0.81
N LYS A 94 19.72 12.00 1.21
CA LYS A 94 19.31 12.21 2.61
C LYS A 94 18.57 10.98 3.15
N THR A 95 19.22 10.16 3.99
CA THR A 95 18.67 8.89 4.49
C THR A 95 17.27 9.03 5.13
N ILE A 96 17.14 9.83 6.19
CA ILE A 96 15.87 9.91 6.95
C ILE A 96 14.74 10.54 6.12
N PRO A 97 14.89 11.75 5.52
CA PRO A 97 13.82 12.36 4.73
C PRO A 97 13.39 11.50 3.55
N TYR A 98 14.32 10.81 2.90
CA TYR A 98 13.98 9.92 1.78
C TYR A 98 13.08 8.76 2.23
N ILE A 99 13.42 8.09 3.34
CA ILE A 99 12.65 6.98 3.89
C ILE A 99 11.25 7.43 4.31
N GLU A 100 11.14 8.55 5.02
CA GLU A 100 9.86 9.07 5.50
C GLU A 100 8.95 9.50 4.35
N THR A 101 9.50 10.24 3.38
CA THR A 101 8.77 10.63 2.17
C THR A 101 8.32 9.40 1.38
N PHE A 102 9.20 8.40 1.19
CA PHE A 102 8.83 7.14 0.53
C PHE A 102 7.67 6.43 1.23
N SER A 103 7.77 6.28 2.56
CA SER A 103 6.70 5.65 3.35
C SER A 103 5.38 6.40 3.21
N SER A 104 5.42 7.73 3.24
CA SER A 104 4.24 8.59 3.16
C SER A 104 3.56 8.47 1.80
N LEU A 105 4.33 8.64 0.70
CA LEU A 105 3.82 8.55 -0.67
C LEU A 105 3.28 7.15 -1.00
N MET A 106 3.98 6.09 -0.58
CA MET A 106 3.51 4.72 -0.77
C MET A 106 2.19 4.48 -0.03
N HIS A 107 2.10 4.89 1.23
CA HIS A 107 0.87 4.73 1.99
C HIS A 107 -0.28 5.52 1.35
N GLN A 108 -0.03 6.77 0.97
CA GLN A 108 -1.03 7.64 0.36
C GLN A 108 -1.57 7.04 -0.95
N TYR A 109 -0.69 6.54 -1.81
CA TYR A 109 -1.11 5.90 -3.06
C TYR A 109 -1.95 4.63 -2.82
N LEU A 110 -1.49 3.75 -1.92
CA LEU A 110 -2.22 2.51 -1.59
C LEU A 110 -3.59 2.80 -0.95
N GLN A 111 -3.68 3.84 -0.13
CA GLN A 111 -4.94 4.33 0.41
C GLN A 111 -5.83 4.87 -0.72
N ALA A 112 -5.30 5.68 -1.64
CA ALA A 112 -6.08 6.22 -2.76
C ALA A 112 -6.70 5.11 -3.62
N LEU A 113 -5.98 3.99 -3.85
CA LEU A 113 -6.53 2.85 -4.58
C LEU A 113 -7.79 2.27 -3.94
N SER A 114 -7.90 2.28 -2.61
CA SER A 114 -9.11 1.82 -1.90
C SER A 114 -10.35 2.66 -2.23
N GLY A 115 -10.17 3.92 -2.66
CA GLY A 115 -11.25 4.79 -3.13
C GLY A 115 -11.44 4.76 -4.65
N ILE A 116 -10.35 4.69 -5.42
CA ILE A 116 -10.40 4.68 -6.89
C ILE A 116 -11.06 3.41 -7.40
N VAL A 117 -10.67 2.23 -6.91
CA VAL A 117 -11.18 0.95 -7.43
C VAL A 117 -12.71 0.83 -7.31
N PRO A 118 -13.37 1.18 -6.19
CA PRO A 118 -14.82 1.21 -6.10
C PRO A 118 -15.52 2.14 -7.11
N ILE A 119 -14.96 3.33 -7.36
CA ILE A 119 -15.51 4.27 -8.35
C ILE A 119 -15.55 3.63 -9.73
N PHE A 120 -14.49 2.91 -10.09
CA PHE A 120 -14.33 2.28 -11.41
C PHE A 120 -14.82 0.84 -11.48
N ASN A 121 -15.46 0.31 -10.43
CA ASN A 121 -15.85 -1.10 -10.35
C ASN A 121 -16.74 -1.57 -11.51
N TYR A 122 -17.61 -0.70 -12.04
CA TYR A 122 -18.41 -1.04 -13.22
C TYR A 122 -17.55 -1.24 -14.47
N MET A 123 -16.58 -0.35 -14.70
CA MET A 123 -15.60 -0.49 -15.79
C MET A 123 -14.71 -1.73 -15.58
N ASN A 124 -14.32 -2.01 -14.33
CA ASN A 124 -13.56 -3.22 -14.00
C ASN A 124 -14.31 -4.46 -14.47
N ARG A 125 -15.54 -4.66 -14.00
CA ARG A 125 -16.37 -5.82 -14.37
C ARG A 125 -16.66 -5.91 -15.86
N PHE A 126 -17.08 -4.80 -16.47
CA PHE A 126 -17.57 -4.83 -17.86
C PHE A 126 -16.46 -4.87 -18.91
N TYR A 127 -15.34 -4.19 -18.66
CA TYR A 127 -14.26 -4.03 -19.64
C TYR A 127 -13.00 -4.77 -19.22
N VAL A 128 -12.47 -4.50 -18.02
CA VAL A 128 -11.16 -5.03 -17.59
C VAL A 128 -11.22 -6.56 -17.37
N GLU A 129 -12.15 -7.05 -16.55
CA GLU A 129 -12.34 -8.48 -16.30
C GLU A 129 -12.88 -9.19 -17.54
N ASN A 130 -13.94 -8.64 -18.15
CA ASN A 130 -14.63 -9.34 -19.23
C ASN A 130 -13.87 -9.32 -20.56
N LYS A 131 -13.30 -8.19 -20.98
CA LYS A 131 -12.58 -8.07 -22.26
C LYS A 131 -11.08 -8.28 -22.11
N LEU A 132 -10.42 -7.66 -21.13
CA LEU A 132 -8.97 -7.75 -20.97
C LEU A 132 -8.51 -8.98 -20.18
N LYS A 133 -9.41 -9.65 -19.45
CA LYS A 133 -9.10 -10.80 -18.58
C LYS A 133 -8.08 -10.46 -17.49
N LYS A 134 -8.26 -9.28 -16.88
CA LYS A 134 -7.42 -8.76 -15.79
C LYS A 134 -8.28 -8.25 -14.64
N ASP A 135 -7.64 -7.92 -13.52
CA ASP A 135 -8.25 -7.16 -12.44
C ASP A 135 -7.66 -5.73 -12.37
N LEU A 136 -8.53 -4.73 -12.21
CA LEU A 136 -8.11 -3.33 -12.17
C LEU A 136 -7.22 -3.04 -10.95
N ASN A 137 -7.54 -3.58 -9.77
CA ASN A 137 -6.75 -3.32 -8.56
C ASN A 137 -5.32 -3.87 -8.72
N GLU A 138 -5.21 -5.10 -9.22
CA GLU A 138 -3.93 -5.72 -9.54
C GLU A 138 -3.13 -4.93 -10.58
N GLU A 139 -3.78 -4.46 -11.66
CA GLU A 139 -3.11 -3.66 -12.69
C GLU A 139 -2.60 -2.32 -12.15
N LEU A 140 -3.39 -1.62 -11.33
CA LEU A 140 -2.97 -0.36 -10.73
C LEU A 140 -1.82 -0.56 -9.73
N ARG A 141 -1.87 -1.62 -8.92
CA ARG A 141 -0.77 -2.00 -8.02
C ARG A 141 0.51 -2.34 -8.79
N LYS A 142 0.38 -3.14 -9.85
CA LYS A 142 1.50 -3.52 -10.72
C LYS A 142 2.11 -2.31 -11.41
N LEU A 143 1.27 -1.37 -11.86
CA LEU A 143 1.72 -0.12 -12.46
C LEU A 143 2.58 0.68 -11.46
N PHE A 144 2.07 0.90 -10.25
CA PHE A 144 2.80 1.59 -9.18
C PHE A 144 4.11 0.89 -8.82
N ARG A 145 4.07 -0.44 -8.72
CA ARG A 145 5.25 -1.26 -8.47
C ARG A 145 6.33 -1.00 -9.52
N SER A 146 5.98 -1.19 -10.80
CA SER A 146 6.95 -1.07 -11.90
C SER A 146 7.48 0.34 -12.13
N ARG A 147 6.66 1.36 -11.88
CA ARG A 147 7.01 2.77 -12.17
C ARG A 147 7.68 3.50 -11.02
N VAL A 148 7.43 3.08 -9.77
CA VAL A 148 7.93 3.76 -8.57
C VAL A 148 8.76 2.80 -7.72
N ILE A 149 8.18 1.70 -7.27
CA ILE A 149 8.83 0.82 -6.29
C ILE A 149 10.11 0.19 -6.86
N ASP A 150 10.03 -0.43 -8.03
CA ASP A 150 11.16 -1.11 -8.67
C ASP A 150 12.30 -0.15 -9.01
N VAL A 151 12.00 1.14 -9.23
CA VAL A 151 12.99 2.19 -9.48
C VAL A 151 13.79 2.50 -8.21
N HIS A 152 13.11 2.54 -7.06
CA HIS A 152 13.67 3.04 -5.79
C HIS A 152 14.09 1.93 -4.82
N ILE A 153 13.67 0.68 -5.04
CA ILE A 153 13.80 -0.40 -4.05
C ILE A 153 15.24 -0.66 -3.62
N ASN A 154 16.19 -0.69 -4.55
CA ASN A 154 17.59 -0.97 -4.23
C ASN A 154 18.24 0.13 -3.38
N ALA A 155 17.93 1.40 -3.69
CA ALA A 155 18.41 2.52 -2.89
C ALA A 155 17.74 2.53 -1.51
N LEU A 156 16.43 2.31 -1.48
CA LEU A 156 15.65 2.27 -0.25
C LEU A 156 16.15 1.18 0.72
N ILE A 157 16.36 -0.06 0.24
CA ILE A 157 16.83 -1.15 1.12
C ILE A 157 18.19 -0.83 1.75
N LYS A 158 19.12 -0.21 1.01
CA LYS A 158 20.41 0.23 1.56
C LYS A 158 20.22 1.28 2.65
N LEU A 159 19.42 2.31 2.39
CA LEU A 159 19.15 3.38 3.36
C LEU A 159 18.45 2.86 4.61
N LEU A 160 17.53 1.89 4.48
CA LEU A 160 16.85 1.26 5.61
C LEU A 160 17.81 0.42 6.45
N ASP A 161 18.75 -0.28 5.82
CA ASP A 161 19.78 -1.07 6.51
C ASP A 161 20.73 -0.16 7.30
N GLU A 162 21.21 0.92 6.67
CA GLU A 162 22.00 1.97 7.32
C GLU A 162 21.26 2.60 8.50
N ALA A 163 20.00 2.99 8.30
CA ALA A 163 19.16 3.56 9.35
C ALA A 163 18.89 2.57 10.49
N SER A 164 18.88 1.26 10.21
CA SER A 164 18.68 0.23 11.25
C SER A 164 19.87 0.09 12.21
N SER A 165 21.04 0.58 11.81
CA SER A 165 22.25 0.58 12.65
C SER A 165 22.27 1.73 13.66
N VAL A 166 21.42 2.75 13.48
CA VAL A 166 21.32 3.91 14.36
C VAL A 166 20.00 3.84 15.16
N PRO A 167 20.06 3.65 16.49
CA PRO A 167 18.86 3.61 17.31
C PRO A 167 17.99 4.87 17.13
N PHE A 168 16.68 4.66 16.97
CA PHE A 168 15.66 5.72 16.86
C PHE A 168 15.78 6.69 15.67
N ALA A 169 16.66 6.42 14.69
CA ALA A 169 16.77 7.27 13.49
C ALA A 169 15.47 7.29 12.66
N ILE A 170 14.80 6.14 12.57
CA ILE A 170 13.47 5.99 11.96
C ILE A 170 12.53 5.39 12.99
N SER A 171 11.31 5.92 13.08
CA SER A 171 10.33 5.38 14.01
C SER A 171 9.95 3.93 13.63
N PRO A 172 9.85 2.98 14.59
CA PRO A 172 9.47 1.60 14.31
C PRO A 172 8.16 1.44 13.51
N PRO A 173 7.11 2.27 13.70
CA PRO A 173 5.89 2.20 12.90
C PRO A 173 6.12 2.46 11.40
N ILE A 174 7.00 3.42 11.07
CA ILE A 174 7.35 3.73 9.66
C ILE A 174 8.06 2.53 9.05
N MET A 175 9.08 2.01 9.72
CA MET A 175 9.83 0.84 9.25
C MET A 175 8.92 -0.38 9.03
N ALA A 176 8.06 -0.69 10.01
CA ALA A 176 7.10 -1.78 9.91
C ALA A 176 6.10 -1.59 8.76
N SER A 177 5.61 -0.36 8.57
CA SER A 177 4.71 -0.01 7.47
C SER A 177 5.38 -0.24 6.11
N ILE A 178 6.61 0.22 5.94
CA ILE A 178 7.37 0.02 4.70
C ILE A 178 7.54 -1.48 4.42
N MET A 179 8.04 -2.25 5.39
CA MET A 179 8.27 -3.70 5.22
C MET A 179 6.99 -4.44 4.83
N LYS A 180 5.88 -4.17 5.54
CA LYS A 180 4.58 -4.79 5.27
C LYS A 180 4.05 -4.44 3.88
N ASN A 181 4.12 -3.17 3.49
CA ASN A 181 3.61 -2.72 2.19
C ASN A 181 4.47 -3.23 1.03
N LEU A 182 5.80 -3.26 1.18
CA LEU A 182 6.70 -3.85 0.18
C LEU A 182 6.39 -5.34 0.00
N TYR A 183 6.31 -6.10 1.09
CA TYR A 183 5.99 -7.53 1.03
C TYR A 183 4.63 -7.78 0.38
N ALA A 184 3.60 -7.02 0.76
CA ALA A 184 2.26 -7.13 0.17
C ALA A 184 2.20 -6.76 -1.32
N LEU A 185 3.10 -5.91 -1.81
CA LEU A 185 3.21 -5.57 -3.23
C LEU A 185 3.98 -6.62 -4.04
N ASN A 186 5.04 -7.18 -3.46
CA ASN A 186 5.82 -8.26 -4.03
C ASN A 186 6.68 -8.93 -2.94
N GLU A 187 6.40 -10.20 -2.66
CA GLU A 187 7.12 -10.99 -1.65
C GLU A 187 8.61 -11.12 -1.98
N GLU A 188 8.97 -11.05 -3.27
CA GLU A 188 10.36 -11.15 -3.74
C GLU A 188 11.28 -10.04 -3.19
N TYR A 189 10.74 -8.91 -2.76
CA TYR A 189 11.55 -7.85 -2.14
C TYR A 189 12.18 -8.29 -0.82
N SER A 190 11.56 -9.24 -0.11
CA SER A 190 12.13 -9.79 1.12
C SER A 190 13.48 -10.48 0.88
N LYS A 191 13.73 -10.97 -0.35
CA LYS A 191 14.99 -11.61 -0.73
C LYS A 191 16.16 -10.63 -0.86
N LEU A 192 15.89 -9.33 -1.00
CA LEU A 192 16.93 -8.31 -1.10
C LEU A 192 17.67 -8.10 0.22
N ASN A 193 16.97 -8.22 1.35
CA ASN A 193 17.57 -8.22 2.69
C ASN A 193 16.68 -9.00 3.68
N PRO A 194 16.77 -10.34 3.72
CA PRO A 194 15.89 -11.17 4.54
C PRO A 194 15.94 -10.85 6.03
N LEU A 195 17.12 -10.48 6.54
CA LEU A 195 17.33 -10.13 7.96
C LEU A 195 16.62 -8.83 8.35
N LEU A 196 16.59 -7.84 7.46
CA LEU A 196 15.88 -6.60 7.71
C LEU A 196 14.36 -6.85 7.76
N PHE A 197 13.83 -7.60 6.80
CA PHE A 197 12.40 -7.89 6.72
C PHE A 197 11.92 -8.79 7.88
N SER A 198 12.72 -9.77 8.30
CA SER A 198 12.36 -10.72 9.37
C SER A 198 12.19 -10.07 10.75
N ARG A 199 12.74 -8.86 10.96
CA ARG A 199 12.53 -8.07 12.18
C ARG A 199 11.09 -7.56 12.32
N PHE A 200 10.36 -7.44 11.20
CA PHE A 200 9.02 -6.83 11.16
C PHE A 200 7.93 -7.79 10.66
N LEU A 201 8.32 -8.88 10.00
CA LEU A 201 7.41 -9.85 9.42
C LEU A 201 7.80 -11.26 9.90
N PRO A 202 6.85 -12.03 10.48
CA PRO A 202 7.11 -13.40 10.87
C PRO A 202 7.32 -14.29 9.64
N SER A 203 8.06 -15.39 9.81
CA SER A 203 8.21 -16.48 8.81
C SER A 203 8.92 -16.13 7.50
N ILE A 204 9.70 -15.04 7.44
CA ILE A 204 10.54 -14.73 6.26
C ILE A 204 11.82 -15.55 6.22
N LEU A 205 12.38 -15.84 7.39
CA LEU A 205 13.54 -16.72 7.49
C LEU A 205 13.08 -18.18 7.44
N PRO A 206 13.90 -19.08 6.87
CA PRO A 206 13.61 -20.51 6.91
C PRO A 206 13.39 -20.96 8.36
N PRO A 207 12.45 -21.89 8.60
CA PRO A 207 12.26 -22.46 9.93
C PRO A 207 13.57 -23.05 10.42
N THR A 208 13.84 -22.86 11.71
CA THR A 208 15.02 -23.41 12.39
C THR A 208 15.19 -24.88 12.04
N ASP A 209 16.29 -25.22 11.36
CA ASP A 209 16.61 -26.61 11.05
C ASP A 209 16.83 -27.38 12.36
N PRO A 210 16.02 -28.42 12.65
CA PRO A 210 16.19 -29.24 13.85
C PRO A 210 17.60 -29.86 13.96
N ALA A 211 18.29 -30.09 12.83
CA ALA A 211 19.65 -30.61 12.82
C ALA A 211 20.69 -29.61 13.38
N LEU A 212 20.36 -28.32 13.44
CA LEU A 212 21.25 -27.26 13.94
C LEU A 212 20.91 -26.83 15.37
N LEU A 213 19.92 -27.45 16.03
CA LEU A 213 19.50 -27.10 17.40
C LEU A 213 20.66 -27.14 18.40
N GLU A 214 21.54 -28.13 18.29
CA GLU A 214 22.68 -28.29 19.19
C GLU A 214 23.74 -27.19 18.98
N HIS A 215 23.92 -26.74 17.73
CA HIS A 215 24.77 -25.61 17.41
C HIS A 215 24.20 -24.30 17.99
N TYR A 216 22.89 -24.06 17.82
CA TYR A 216 22.23 -22.89 18.42
C TYR A 216 22.28 -22.90 19.95
N ALA A 217 22.14 -24.07 20.58
CA ALA A 217 22.28 -24.21 22.03
C ALA A 217 23.71 -23.87 22.51
N GLN A 218 24.73 -24.30 21.76
CA GLN A 218 26.12 -23.96 22.06
C GLN A 218 26.41 -22.47 21.91
N GLU A 219 25.91 -21.84 20.84
CA GLU A 219 26.05 -20.40 20.61
C GLU A 219 25.34 -19.58 21.70
N ALA A 220 24.14 -19.98 22.11
CA ALA A 220 23.41 -19.36 23.22
C ALA A 220 24.18 -19.49 24.55
N HIS A 221 24.75 -20.67 24.84
CA HIS A 221 25.58 -20.86 26.02
C HIS A 221 26.85 -20.01 26.00
N TYR A 222 27.48 -19.87 24.83
CA TYR A 222 28.64 -19.00 24.66
C TYR A 222 28.28 -17.55 24.93
N LEU A 223 27.19 -17.05 24.34
CA LEU A 223 26.71 -15.68 24.56
C LEU A 223 26.34 -15.45 26.03
N GLN A 224 25.68 -16.39 26.69
CA GLN A 224 25.31 -16.29 28.10
C GLN A 224 26.55 -16.21 29.01
N LYS A 225 27.59 -17.01 28.73
CA LYS A 225 28.87 -16.94 29.44
C LYS A 225 29.60 -15.63 29.18
N HIS A 226 29.59 -15.15 27.93
CA HIS A 226 30.18 -13.88 27.56
C HIS A 226 29.49 -12.71 28.29
N LEU A 227 28.16 -12.67 28.28
CA LEU A 227 27.36 -11.68 28.99
C LEU A 227 27.59 -11.70 30.51
N ALA A 228 27.69 -12.89 31.10
CA ALA A 228 28.00 -13.06 32.52
C ALA A 228 29.43 -12.59 32.89
N SER A 229 30.36 -12.59 31.94
CA SER A 229 31.73 -12.12 32.13
C SER A 229 31.88 -10.60 31.94
N THR A 230 31.02 -9.97 31.15
CA THR A 230 30.90 -8.50 31.08
C THR A 230 30.27 -7.97 32.36
N ASN A 231 31.06 -7.24 33.14
CA ASN A 231 30.75 -6.82 34.51
C ASN A 231 29.58 -5.80 34.62
N ASP A 232 28.98 -5.36 33.52
CA ASP A 232 27.82 -4.45 33.49
C ASP A 232 26.49 -5.14 33.83
N CYS A 233 26.45 -6.48 33.85
CA CYS A 233 25.32 -7.26 34.37
C CYS A 233 25.58 -7.85 35.76
N SER A 234 26.49 -7.25 36.54
CA SER A 234 26.56 -7.56 37.97
C SER A 234 25.23 -7.21 38.64
N SER A 235 24.48 -8.25 38.99
CA SER A 235 23.27 -8.21 39.79
C SER A 235 23.51 -7.39 41.07
N HIS A 236 23.26 -6.08 41.01
CA HIS A 236 23.18 -5.26 42.21
C HIS A 236 21.96 -5.71 43.02
N ASN A 237 22.25 -6.38 44.14
CA ASN A 237 21.36 -6.60 45.28
C ASN A 237 20.07 -7.41 45.04
N THR A 238 20.16 -8.74 45.18
CA THR A 238 19.01 -9.64 45.42
C THR A 238 18.43 -9.56 46.85
N SER A 239 18.85 -8.58 47.67
CA SER A 239 18.36 -8.42 49.04
C SER A 239 17.04 -7.63 49.19
N ARG A 240 16.42 -7.17 48.10
CA ARG A 240 15.04 -6.65 48.15
C ARG A 240 14.06 -7.77 47.82
N LYS A 241 13.62 -8.52 48.85
CA LYS A 241 12.34 -9.24 48.81
C LYS A 241 11.29 -8.27 48.26
N ARG A 242 10.52 -8.69 47.26
CA ARG A 242 9.30 -7.96 46.87
C ARG A 242 8.42 -7.90 48.11
N VAL A 243 8.29 -6.73 48.70
CA VAL A 243 7.27 -6.45 49.72
C VAL A 243 5.96 -6.50 48.94
N TYR A 244 5.19 -7.58 49.08
CA TYR A 244 3.77 -7.78 48.73
C TYR A 244 3.51 -9.25 48.33
N GLU A 245 3.82 -10.18 49.23
CA GLU A 245 3.16 -11.49 49.29
C GLU A 245 3.11 -11.87 50.76
N ASP A 246 2.14 -11.31 51.48
CA ASP A 246 1.58 -11.83 52.73
C ASP A 246 0.36 -10.96 53.05
N ASP A 247 -0.81 -11.43 52.64
CA ASP A 247 -2.14 -11.22 53.26
C ASP A 247 -3.27 -11.36 52.23
N ILE A 248 -3.49 -12.60 51.76
CA ILE A 248 -4.86 -13.07 51.54
C ILE A 248 -4.93 -14.47 52.17
N SER A 249 -4.98 -14.47 53.51
CA SER A 249 -5.46 -15.63 54.26
C SER A 249 -6.98 -15.54 54.31
N VAL A 250 -7.61 -16.59 53.82
CA VAL A 250 -9.04 -16.87 53.86
C VAL A 250 -9.60 -16.73 55.28
N ASN A 251 -10.68 -15.97 55.42
CA ASN A 251 -11.86 -16.28 56.25
C ASN A 251 -13.05 -15.43 55.82
#